data_AF-A0A1Q9UN99-F1
#
_entry.id   AF-A0A1Q9UN99-F1
#
_cell.length_a   1.000
_cell.length_b   1.000
_cell.length_c   1.000
_cell.angle_alpha   90.00
_cell.angle_beta   90.00
_cell.angle_gamma   90.00
#
_symmetry.space_group_name_H-M   'P 1'
#
loop_
_entity.id
_entity.type
_entity.pdbx_description
1 polymer ?
#
loop_
_entity_poly.entity_id
_entity_poly.type
_entity_poly.pdbx_seq_one_letter_code
_entity_poly.pdbx_strand_id
1 'polypeptide(L)'
;MSVPRWPSDPADATAPAPVDADPGRLLRAAEEISGLAPDLGWAEASGLTEGVLDAVSHLLADAASRRDTPRPQPLVVGAIGATDRLPDHAGCRAAAARLRAHTPALGDHPVPWVATAAGVLEEVADLLDQVADRTRRGVLGPGDKGVVLRRLHRCQRRLRAALPAP
;
A
#
# COMPACT_ATOMS: atom_id res chain seq x y z
N MET A 1 -36.96 -57.08 -19.78
CA MET A 1 -35.55 -56.77 -19.50
C MET A 1 -35.43 -55.26 -19.52
N SER A 2 -35.41 -54.62 -18.35
CA SER A 2 -35.46 -53.16 -18.19
C SER A 2 -34.12 -52.68 -17.63
N VAL A 3 -33.44 -51.79 -18.35
CA VAL A 3 -32.25 -51.09 -17.86
C VAL A 3 -32.71 -49.80 -17.17
N PRO A 4 -32.31 -49.53 -15.92
CA PRO A 4 -32.54 -48.22 -15.31
C PRO A 4 -31.47 -47.25 -15.82
N ARG A 5 -31.94 -46.20 -16.49
CA ARG A 5 -31.14 -45.02 -16.87
C ARG A 5 -31.36 -44.00 -15.75
N TRP A 6 -30.40 -43.87 -14.84
CA TRP A 6 -30.40 -42.81 -13.82
C TRP A 6 -29.51 -41.64 -14.26
N PRO A 7 -29.87 -40.37 -13.95
CA PRO A 7 -29.36 -39.19 -14.62
C PRO A 7 -27.92 -38.86 -14.23
N SER A 8 -27.16 -38.37 -15.21
CA SER A 8 -25.89 -37.66 -15.02
C SER A 8 -26.07 -36.49 -14.07
N ASP A 9 -25.25 -36.44 -13.03
CA ASP A 9 -25.07 -35.25 -12.19
C ASP A 9 -24.77 -34.03 -13.07
N PRO A 10 -25.60 -32.97 -13.04
CA PRO A 10 -25.21 -31.70 -13.59
C PRO A 10 -24.43 -30.93 -12.53
N ALA A 11 -23.32 -30.35 -12.96
CA ALA A 11 -22.51 -29.41 -12.20
C ALA A 11 -21.76 -30.04 -11.02
N ASP A 12 -20.66 -30.71 -11.38
CA ASP A 12 -19.38 -30.35 -10.77
C ASP A 12 -19.23 -28.84 -10.94
N ALA A 13 -19.77 -28.09 -9.97
CA ALA A 13 -19.61 -26.67 -9.87
C ALA A 13 -18.12 -26.47 -9.65
N THR A 14 -17.40 -26.31 -10.76
CA THR A 14 -16.03 -25.85 -10.76
C THR A 14 -16.05 -24.57 -9.93
N ALA A 15 -15.63 -24.71 -8.67
CA ALA A 15 -15.46 -23.57 -7.80
C ALA A 15 -14.65 -22.56 -8.60
N PRO A 16 -15.06 -21.28 -8.66
CA PRO A 16 -14.25 -20.28 -9.32
C PRO A 16 -12.84 -20.43 -8.74
N ALA A 17 -11.87 -20.64 -9.64
CA ALA A 17 -10.47 -20.70 -9.25
C ALA A 17 -10.21 -19.50 -8.34
N PRO A 18 -9.51 -19.67 -7.20
CA PRO A 18 -9.17 -18.55 -6.35
C PRO A 18 -8.57 -17.48 -7.25
N VAL A 19 -9.03 -16.25 -7.07
CA VAL A 19 -8.58 -15.09 -7.85
C VAL A 19 -7.10 -14.95 -7.56
N ASP A 20 -6.27 -15.64 -8.34
CA ASP A 20 -4.83 -15.43 -8.38
C ASP A 20 -4.68 -13.97 -8.73
N ALA A 21 -4.24 -13.16 -7.77
CA ALA A 21 -3.93 -11.77 -8.02
C ALA A 21 -2.96 -11.73 -9.20
N ASP A 22 -3.43 -11.17 -10.32
CA ASP A 22 -2.67 -11.12 -11.57
C ASP A 22 -1.26 -10.57 -11.28
N PRO A 23 -0.19 -11.37 -11.42
CA PRO A 23 1.16 -10.93 -11.12
C PRO A 23 1.57 -9.67 -11.90
N GLY A 24 1.06 -9.51 -13.13
CA GLY A 24 1.28 -8.31 -13.93
C GLY A 24 0.65 -7.06 -13.32
N ARG A 25 -0.52 -7.20 -12.69
CA ARG A 25 -1.20 -6.11 -11.97
C ARG A 25 -0.43 -5.70 -10.71
N LEU A 26 0.11 -6.68 -9.98
CA LEU A 26 0.92 -6.43 -8.78
C LEU A 26 2.23 -5.71 -9.10
N LEU A 27 2.94 -6.13 -10.16
CA LEU A 27 4.16 -5.44 -10.63
C LEU A 27 3.87 -4.02 -11.10
N ARG A 28 2.81 -3.82 -11.88
CA ARG A 28 2.40 -2.47 -12.30
C ARG A 28 2.10 -1.58 -11.10
N ALA A 29 1.39 -2.10 -10.09
CA ALA A 29 1.13 -1.35 -8.87
C ALA A 29 2.42 -1.01 -8.11
N ALA A 30 3.38 -1.94 -8.02
CA ALA A 30 4.69 -1.69 -7.41
C ALA A 30 5.47 -0.59 -8.14
N GLU A 31 5.49 -0.62 -9.47
CA GLU A 31 6.13 0.42 -10.30
C GLU A 31 5.46 1.78 -10.12
N GLU A 32 4.13 1.84 -10.19
CA GLU A 32 3.37 3.08 -10.01
C GLU A 32 3.54 3.68 -8.61
N ILE A 33 3.55 2.84 -7.56
CA ILE A 33 3.71 3.28 -6.17
C ILE A 33 5.13 3.75 -5.90
N SER A 34 6.16 3.04 -6.38
CA SER A 34 7.57 3.42 -6.19
C SER A 34 7.93 4.75 -6.88
N GLY A 35 7.19 5.13 -7.92
CA GLY A 35 7.32 6.42 -8.59
C GLY A 35 6.63 7.59 -7.87
N LEU A 36 5.91 7.35 -6.76
CA LEU A 36 5.24 8.42 -6.01
C LEU A 36 6.20 9.08 -5.02
N ALA A 37 6.30 10.41 -5.10
CA ALA A 37 7.03 11.24 -4.15
C ALA A 37 6.10 12.37 -3.63
N PRO A 38 5.07 12.04 -2.82
CA PRO A 38 4.16 13.06 -2.30
C PRO A 38 4.89 13.99 -1.33
N ASP A 39 4.79 15.29 -1.59
CA ASP A 39 5.43 16.29 -0.76
C ASP A 39 4.51 16.83 0.33
N LEU A 40 4.78 16.40 1.57
CA LEU A 40 4.07 16.80 2.77
C LEU A 40 4.54 18.14 3.33
N GLY A 41 5.53 18.80 2.71
CA GLY A 41 6.10 20.07 3.17
C GLY A 41 7.09 19.94 4.33
N TRP A 42 7.16 18.79 5.00
CA TRP A 42 8.23 18.51 5.96
C TRP A 42 9.16 17.46 5.42
N ALA A 43 10.45 17.77 5.33
CA ALA A 43 11.46 16.88 4.77
C ALA A 43 11.39 15.47 5.39
N GLU A 44 11.32 15.43 6.72
CA GLU A 44 11.20 14.19 7.49
C GLU A 44 9.95 13.38 7.14
N ALA A 45 8.79 14.04 7.01
CA ALA A 45 7.53 13.37 6.71
C ALA A 45 7.47 12.88 5.26
N SER A 46 7.95 13.69 4.31
CA SER A 46 8.03 13.32 2.89
C SER A 46 8.93 12.11 2.71
N GLY A 47 10.16 12.13 3.25
CA GLY A 47 11.08 10.99 3.14
C GLY A 47 10.61 9.74 3.90
N LEU A 48 9.91 9.89 5.03
CA LEU A 48 9.27 8.76 5.70
C LEU A 48 8.10 8.18 4.87
N THR A 49 7.36 9.01 4.16
CA THR A 49 6.31 8.54 3.24
C THR A 49 6.92 7.78 2.07
N GLU A 50 7.96 8.31 1.44
CA GLU A 50 8.71 7.63 0.37
C GLU A 50 9.23 6.26 0.84
N GLY A 51 9.86 6.18 2.01
CA GLY A 51 10.33 4.91 2.56
C GLY A 51 9.21 3.90 2.86
N VAL A 52 8.01 4.37 3.25
CA VAL A 52 6.83 3.50 3.42
C VAL A 52 6.32 3.00 2.07
N LEU A 53 6.27 3.84 1.04
CA LEU A 53 5.81 3.47 -0.30
C LEU A 53 6.79 2.53 -1.00
N ASP A 54 8.10 2.75 -0.84
CA ASP A 54 9.15 1.86 -1.34
C ASP A 54 9.05 0.47 -0.69
N ALA A 55 8.87 0.43 0.63
CA ALA A 55 8.67 -0.81 1.37
C ALA A 55 7.44 -1.60 0.90
N VAL A 56 6.32 -0.92 0.62
CA VAL A 56 5.13 -1.55 0.04
C VAL A 56 5.42 -2.06 -1.37
N SER A 57 6.10 -1.29 -2.21
CA SER A 57 6.43 -1.68 -3.58
C SER A 57 7.24 -2.98 -3.62
N HIS A 58 8.21 -3.14 -2.71
CA HIS A 58 8.96 -4.39 -2.58
C HIS A 58 8.09 -5.59 -2.15
N LEU A 59 7.16 -5.38 -1.21
CA LEU A 59 6.19 -6.43 -0.84
C LEU A 59 5.33 -6.84 -2.03
N LEU A 60 4.85 -5.89 -2.82
CA LEU A 60 4.05 -6.18 -4.02
C LEU A 60 4.85 -6.95 -5.07
N ALA A 61 6.14 -6.62 -5.27
CA ALA A 61 7.02 -7.38 -6.16
C ALA A 61 7.26 -8.81 -5.67
N ASP A 62 7.38 -9.02 -4.35
CA ASP A 62 7.48 -10.35 -3.75
C ASP A 62 6.17 -11.14 -3.91
N ALA A 63 5.02 -10.48 -3.81
CA ALA A 63 3.70 -11.09 -4.03
C ALA A 63 3.52 -11.51 -5.49
N ALA A 64 3.91 -10.65 -6.43
CA ALA A 64 3.92 -10.97 -7.85
C ALA A 64 4.84 -12.16 -8.18
N SER A 65 5.93 -12.30 -7.43
CA SER A 65 6.85 -13.44 -7.51
C SER A 65 6.33 -14.70 -6.79
N ARG A 66 5.11 -14.66 -6.24
CA ARG A 66 4.44 -15.74 -5.50
C ARG A 66 5.28 -16.30 -4.35
N ARG A 67 6.01 -15.44 -3.65
CA ARG A 67 6.74 -15.86 -2.45
C ARG A 67 5.75 -16.14 -1.31
N ASP A 68 6.00 -17.20 -0.56
CA ASP A 68 5.22 -17.49 0.65
C ASP A 68 5.50 -16.46 1.76
N THR A 69 6.73 -15.95 1.80
CA THR A 69 7.20 -14.94 2.75
C THR A 69 7.92 -13.78 2.04
N PRO A 70 7.74 -12.53 2.51
CA PRO A 70 8.46 -11.40 1.96
C PRO A 70 9.94 -11.49 2.30
N ARG A 71 10.80 -10.93 1.45
CA ARG A 71 12.23 -10.86 1.72
C ARG A 71 12.50 -9.90 2.89
N PRO A 72 13.54 -10.14 3.70
CA PRO A 72 14.04 -9.13 4.63
C PRO A 72 14.41 -7.87 3.84
N GLN A 73 13.90 -6.73 4.28
CA GLN A 73 14.19 -5.43 3.68
C GLN A 73 14.56 -4.42 4.77
N PRO A 74 15.65 -3.65 4.61
CA PRO A 74 15.95 -2.58 5.52
C PRO A 74 14.93 -1.47 5.27
N LEU A 75 14.04 -1.22 6.23
CA LEU A 75 13.15 -0.06 6.20
C LEU A 75 13.96 1.20 6.52
N VAL A 76 14.79 1.63 5.56
CA VAL A 76 15.60 2.84 5.66
C VAL A 76 14.70 4.03 5.40
N VAL A 77 14.66 4.95 6.35
CA VAL A 77 13.93 6.22 6.23
C VAL A 77 14.96 7.31 5.99
N GLY A 78 15.01 7.82 4.76
CA GLY A 78 15.94 8.86 4.35
C GLY A 78 15.27 10.21 4.32
N ALA A 79 15.51 11.05 5.33
CA ALA A 79 15.33 12.49 5.23
C ALA A 79 16.31 13.19 6.16
N ILE A 80 17.61 13.04 5.89
CA ILE A 80 18.64 13.78 6.62
C ILE A 80 18.97 15.04 5.80
N GLY A 81 18.49 16.20 6.25
CA GLY A 81 19.03 17.50 5.83
C GLY A 81 18.27 18.31 4.79
N ALA A 82 17.08 17.90 4.33
CA ALA A 82 16.26 18.75 3.45
C ALA A 82 15.49 19.81 4.26
N THR A 83 15.22 20.97 3.63
CA THR A 83 14.50 22.08 4.27
C THR A 83 12.99 21.89 4.17
N ASP A 84 12.29 22.18 5.27
CA ASP A 84 10.82 22.22 5.28
C ASP A 84 10.32 23.32 4.32
N ARG A 85 9.24 23.02 3.58
CA ARG A 85 8.64 23.86 2.54
C ARG A 85 7.11 23.77 2.58
N LEU A 86 6.43 24.50 1.70
CA LEU A 86 4.98 24.36 1.58
C LEU A 86 4.64 23.00 0.96
N PRO A 87 3.66 22.26 1.52
CA PRO A 87 3.20 21.00 0.95
C PRO A 87 2.61 21.19 -0.45
N ASP A 88 2.86 20.23 -1.34
CA ASP A 88 2.16 20.15 -2.62
C ASP A 88 0.79 19.48 -2.41
N HIS A 89 -0.23 20.29 -2.15
CA HIS A 89 -1.60 19.80 -1.94
C HIS A 89 -2.15 19.03 -3.16
N ALA A 90 -1.83 19.47 -4.39
CA ALA A 90 -2.32 18.82 -5.61
C ALA A 90 -1.63 17.48 -5.81
N GLY A 91 -0.30 17.43 -5.60
CA GLY A 91 0.48 16.20 -5.55
C GLY A 91 -0.01 15.22 -4.50
N CYS A 92 -0.30 15.69 -3.27
CA CYS A 92 -0.86 14.86 -2.21
C CYS A 92 -2.21 14.25 -2.60
N ARG A 93 -3.14 15.02 -3.18
CA ARG A 93 -4.44 14.52 -3.66
C ARG A 93 -4.28 13.49 -4.79
N ALA A 94 -3.42 13.78 -5.76
CA ALA A 94 -3.17 12.89 -6.88
C ALA A 94 -2.57 11.56 -6.41
N ALA A 95 -1.58 11.61 -5.51
CA ALA A 95 -0.99 10.43 -4.90
C ALA A 95 -2.04 9.66 -4.08
N ALA A 96 -2.82 10.31 -3.23
CA ALA A 96 -3.89 9.66 -2.47
C ALA A 96 -4.89 8.91 -3.36
N ALA A 97 -5.32 9.52 -4.46
CA ALA A 97 -6.23 8.89 -5.42
C ALA A 97 -5.60 7.65 -6.08
N ARG A 98 -4.33 7.73 -6.47
CA ARG A 98 -3.58 6.59 -7.04
C ARG A 98 -3.43 5.45 -6.03
N LEU A 99 -3.05 5.76 -4.80
CA LEU A 99 -2.93 4.75 -3.73
C LEU A 99 -4.25 3.99 -3.53
N ARG A 100 -5.37 4.71 -3.44
CA ARG A 100 -6.70 4.09 -3.31
C ARG A 100 -7.13 3.27 -4.52
N ALA A 101 -6.66 3.59 -5.72
CA ALA A 101 -6.97 2.80 -6.90
C ALA A 101 -6.35 1.39 -6.84
N HIS A 102 -5.26 1.20 -6.08
CA HIS A 102 -4.62 -0.09 -5.90
C HIS A 102 -5.20 -0.91 -4.75
N THR A 103 -5.77 -0.28 -3.72
CA THR A 103 -6.14 -0.99 -2.47
C THR A 103 -7.17 -2.11 -2.65
N PRO A 104 -8.23 -2.00 -3.49
CA PRO A 104 -9.19 -3.09 -3.66
C PRO A 104 -8.53 -4.36 -4.24
N ALA A 105 -7.58 -4.18 -5.15
CA ALA A 105 -6.86 -5.30 -5.76
C ALA A 105 -5.98 -6.07 -4.76
N LEU A 106 -5.53 -5.40 -3.71
CA LEU A 106 -4.62 -5.94 -2.71
C LEU A 106 -5.37 -6.49 -1.49
N GLY A 107 -6.54 -5.90 -1.16
CA GLY A 107 -7.37 -6.32 -0.04
C GLY A 107 -7.91 -7.74 -0.17
N ASP A 108 -8.21 -8.17 -1.40
CA ASP A 108 -8.72 -9.51 -1.70
C ASP A 108 -7.62 -10.58 -1.84
N HIS A 109 -6.35 -10.21 -1.68
CA HIS A 109 -5.24 -11.15 -1.86
C HIS A 109 -5.19 -12.19 -0.73
N PRO A 110 -5.00 -13.49 -1.02
CA PRO A 110 -5.03 -14.56 -0.01
C PRO A 110 -3.88 -14.52 1.00
N VAL A 111 -2.93 -13.60 0.84
CA VAL A 111 -1.68 -13.57 1.62
C VAL A 111 -1.75 -12.43 2.64
N PRO A 112 -1.69 -12.70 3.95
CA PRO A 112 -1.98 -11.70 4.99
C PRO A 112 -1.07 -10.46 4.97
N TRP A 113 0.21 -10.63 4.58
CA TRP A 113 1.13 -9.51 4.51
C TRP A 113 0.85 -8.58 3.30
N VAL A 114 0.17 -9.06 2.26
CA VAL A 114 -0.34 -8.22 1.15
C VAL A 114 -1.55 -7.39 1.63
N ALA A 115 -2.48 -7.99 2.37
CA ALA A 115 -3.58 -7.26 2.99
C ALA A 115 -3.07 -6.18 3.98
N THR A 116 -1.96 -6.46 4.68
CA THR A 116 -1.28 -5.46 5.52
C THR A 116 -0.76 -4.28 4.70
N ALA A 117 -0.15 -4.55 3.54
CA ALA A 117 0.29 -3.51 2.62
C ALA A 117 -0.88 -2.67 2.11
N ALA A 118 -2.00 -3.30 1.73
CA ALA A 118 -3.23 -2.61 1.32
C ALA A 118 -3.72 -1.62 2.41
N GLY A 119 -3.84 -2.10 3.65
CA GLY A 119 -4.27 -1.27 4.77
C GLY A 119 -3.25 -0.21 5.21
N VAL A 120 -2.00 -0.28 4.75
CA VAL A 120 -1.01 0.79 4.89
C VAL A 120 -1.20 1.84 3.77
N LEU A 121 -1.43 1.42 2.53
CA LEU A 121 -1.72 2.33 1.42
C LEU A 121 -2.97 3.17 1.69
N GLU A 122 -4.03 2.59 2.25
CA GLU A 122 -5.23 3.33 2.67
C GLU A 122 -4.91 4.38 3.74
N GLU A 123 -4.16 3.99 4.79
CA GLU A 123 -3.80 4.90 5.87
C GLU A 123 -2.91 6.06 5.39
N VAL A 124 -2.00 5.80 4.44
CA VAL A 124 -1.18 6.83 3.79
C VAL A 124 -2.05 7.72 2.89
N ALA A 125 -2.95 7.17 2.08
CA ALA A 125 -3.85 7.95 1.23
C ALA A 125 -4.72 8.92 2.05
N ASP A 126 -5.28 8.45 3.16
CA ASP A 126 -6.06 9.29 4.09
C ASP A 126 -5.21 10.38 4.73
N LEU A 127 -3.94 10.08 5.02
CA LEU A 127 -3.00 11.06 5.56
C LEU A 127 -2.68 12.17 4.53
N LEU A 128 -2.41 11.78 3.29
CA LEU A 128 -2.14 12.72 2.18
C LEU A 128 -3.34 13.65 1.94
N ASP A 129 -4.55 13.10 1.94
CA ASP A 129 -5.78 13.90 1.84
C ASP A 129 -5.96 14.86 3.01
N GLN A 130 -5.71 14.39 4.23
CA GLN A 130 -5.77 15.22 5.43
C GLN A 130 -4.79 16.39 5.36
N VAL A 131 -3.55 16.14 4.90
CA VAL A 131 -2.54 17.20 4.71
C VAL A 131 -2.98 18.17 3.62
N ALA A 132 -3.48 17.68 2.48
CA ALA A 132 -4.00 18.54 1.42
C ALA A 132 -5.16 19.43 1.90
N ASP A 133 -6.11 18.88 2.67
CA ASP A 133 -7.24 19.63 3.24
C ASP A 133 -6.82 20.68 4.25
N ARG A 134 -5.88 20.33 5.14
CA ARG A 134 -5.36 21.25 6.15
C ARG A 134 -4.58 22.38 5.49
N THR A 135 -3.74 22.07 4.50
CA THR A 135 -2.99 23.07 3.71
C THR A 135 -3.91 24.05 3.00
N ARG A 136 -5.05 23.57 2.47
CA ARG A 136 -6.05 24.43 1.83
C ARG A 136 -6.74 25.38 2.82
N ARG A 137 -6.86 24.99 4.09
CA ARG A 137 -7.54 25.77 5.16
C ARG A 137 -6.61 26.74 5.89
N GLY A 138 -5.30 26.66 5.69
CA GLY A 138 -4.33 27.55 6.32
C GLY A 138 -2.93 26.94 6.42
N VAL A 139 -2.08 27.59 7.22
CA VAL A 139 -0.69 27.17 7.42
C VAL A 139 -0.63 25.94 8.33
N LEU A 140 0.02 24.87 7.87
CA LEU A 140 0.31 23.71 8.70
C LEU A 140 1.31 24.06 9.80
N GLY A 141 0.99 23.71 11.04
CA GLY A 141 1.85 23.98 12.19
C GLY A 141 2.70 22.77 12.61
N PRO A 142 3.62 22.96 13.57
CA PRO A 142 4.39 21.85 14.17
C PRO A 142 3.51 20.74 14.79
N GLY A 143 2.32 21.10 15.28
CA GLY A 143 1.35 20.13 15.79
C GLY A 143 0.85 19.15 14.71
N ASP A 144 0.65 19.64 13.48
CA ASP A 144 0.26 18.81 12.33
C ASP A 144 1.40 17.87 11.95
N LYS A 145 2.65 18.37 11.91
CA LYS A 145 3.86 17.57 11.66
C LYS A 145 3.92 16.38 12.62
N GLY A 146 3.75 16.62 13.91
CA GLY A 146 3.79 15.56 14.93
C GLY A 146 2.70 14.49 14.75
N VAL A 147 1.50 14.87 14.34
CA VAL A 147 0.42 13.90 14.02
C VAL A 147 0.78 13.05 12.80
N VAL A 148 1.27 13.70 11.74
CA VAL A 148 1.67 13.06 10.49
C VAL A 148 2.78 12.04 10.74
N LEU A 149 3.86 12.44 11.42
CA LEU A 149 4.97 11.55 11.75
C LEU A 149 4.54 10.35 12.60
N ARG A 150 3.69 10.55 13.62
CA ARG A 150 3.18 9.44 14.43
C ARG A 150 2.40 8.42 13.62
N ARG A 151 1.58 8.87 12.67
CA ARG A 151 0.81 7.99 11.76
C ARG A 151 1.74 7.25 10.79
N LEU A 152 2.71 7.94 10.20
CA LEU A 152 3.69 7.32 9.32
C LEU A 152 4.56 6.28 10.05
N HIS A 153 5.02 6.58 11.26
CA HIS A 153 5.75 5.59 12.07
C HIS A 153 4.88 4.39 12.46
N ARG A 154 3.56 4.58 12.65
CA ARG A 154 2.64 3.45 12.85
C ARG A 154 2.57 2.60 11.59
N CYS A 155 2.46 3.19 10.41
CA CYS A 155 2.50 2.48 9.12
C CYS A 155 3.81 1.67 8.98
N GLN A 156 4.95 2.31 9.24
CA GLN A 156 6.26 1.67 9.21
C GLN A 156 6.36 0.48 10.17
N ARG A 157 5.88 0.62 11.42
CA ARG A 157 5.86 -0.48 12.39
C ARG A 157 4.96 -1.64 11.94
N ARG A 158 3.81 -1.34 11.32
CA ARG A 158 2.91 -2.36 10.75
C ARG A 158 3.60 -3.14 9.63
N LEU A 159 4.27 -2.45 8.71
CA LEU A 159 5.06 -3.10 7.65
C LEU A 159 6.19 -3.95 8.24
N ARG A 160 6.92 -3.43 9.22
CA ARG A 160 8.01 -4.17 9.89
C ARG A 160 7.53 -5.45 10.55
N ALA A 161 6.33 -5.45 11.14
CA ALA A 161 5.75 -6.64 11.75
C ALA A 161 5.31 -7.70 10.73
N ALA A 162 5.12 -7.31 9.45
CA ALA A 162 4.79 -8.22 8.36
C ALA A 162 6.03 -8.85 7.69
N LEU A 163 7.22 -8.33 7.97
CA LEU A 163 8.49 -8.85 7.46
C LEU A 163 9.03 -9.98 8.35
N PRO A 164 9.77 -10.94 7.80
CA PRO A 164 10.49 -11.91 8.62
C PRO A 164 11.50 -11.20 9.53
N ALA A 165 11.76 -11.80 10.70
CA ALA A 165 12.84 -11.35 11.57
C ALA A 165 14.19 -11.44 10.84
N PRO A 166 15.10 -10.49 11.07
CA PRO A 166 16.45 -10.54 10.51
C PRO A 166 17.25 -11.75 11.03
#